data_AF-A0A6M0BID6-F1
#
_entry.id   AF-A0A6M0BID6-F1
#
_cell.length_a   1.000
_cell.length_b   1.000
_cell.length_c   1.000
_cell.angle_alpha   90.00
_cell.angle_beta   90.00
_cell.angle_gamma   90.00
#
_symmetry.space_group_name_H-M   'P 1'
#
loop_
_entity.id
_entity.type
_entity.pdbx_description
1 polymer ?
#
loop_
_entity_poly.entity_id
_entity_poly.type
_entity_poly.pdbx_seq_one_letter_code
_entity_poly.pdbx_strand_id
1 'polypeptide(L)'
;HRILDYAKSRGYRTVYLNLNELPYHDLDIFLQSFCVRVAQKLKLPNQLQNYWEDNFFTSEVKCSTYFEEYLLVSSESPLVLCLDNLERVFPHQHVAEGFLTLLRSWHENGQFYDSWKKLRLIVVYATEVYIELAINKSPFNVGYPVDLTDFSLEQVQNLARFYGLNLSVNSLQQLIAMVGGHPYLLQLAFSTLSKNSNITIEHLLETAPTESGIYRHHLRELLNNLMLHPNLLKAFKKLLTTTQAVRLDYKETYLLESLGLVRAIGNDCIPRSNLYREYFSNRLL
;
A
#
# COMPACT_ATOMS: atom_id res chain seq x y z
N HIS A 1 2.14 -0.29 -12.83
CA HIS A 1 1.33 -0.25 -14.07
C HIS A 1 1.04 -1.60 -14.74
N ARG A 2 1.85 -2.66 -14.57
CA ARG A 2 1.67 -3.96 -15.28
C ARG A 2 0.26 -4.57 -15.24
N ILE A 3 -0.47 -4.49 -14.12
CA ILE A 3 -1.85 -5.00 -14.02
C ILE A 3 -2.80 -4.22 -14.94
N LEU A 4 -2.63 -2.90 -15.00
CA LEU A 4 -3.41 -2.06 -15.91
C LEU A 4 -3.00 -2.29 -17.37
N ASP A 5 -1.72 -2.52 -17.65
CA ASP A 5 -1.27 -2.85 -19.00
C ASP A 5 -1.85 -4.20 -19.47
N TYR A 6 -1.96 -5.18 -18.57
CA TYR A 6 -2.69 -6.41 -18.83
C TYR A 6 -4.19 -6.16 -19.05
N ALA A 7 -4.84 -5.32 -18.26
CA ALA A 7 -6.25 -4.96 -18.50
C ALA A 7 -6.47 -4.29 -19.87
N LYS A 8 -5.57 -3.39 -20.27
CA LYS A 8 -5.58 -2.76 -21.59
C LYS A 8 -5.43 -3.79 -22.71
N SER A 9 -4.54 -4.77 -22.57
CA SER A 9 -4.36 -5.82 -23.58
C SER A 9 -5.58 -6.74 -23.73
N ARG A 10 -6.48 -6.74 -22.73
CA ARG A 10 -7.79 -7.42 -22.77
C ARG A 10 -8.92 -6.53 -23.31
N GLY A 11 -8.60 -5.33 -23.80
CA GLY A 11 -9.56 -4.39 -24.37
C GLY A 11 -10.36 -3.60 -23.33
N TYR A 12 -9.95 -3.60 -22.06
CA TYR A 12 -10.62 -2.82 -21.02
C TYR A 12 -10.14 -1.37 -21.03
N ARG A 13 -11.06 -0.49 -20.65
CA ARG A 13 -10.74 0.88 -20.29
C ARG A 13 -10.04 0.85 -18.94
N THR A 14 -9.00 1.65 -18.76
CA THR A 14 -8.24 1.67 -17.50
C THR A 14 -8.04 3.09 -17.01
N VAL A 15 -8.28 3.30 -15.74
CA VAL A 15 -7.96 4.56 -15.05
C VAL A 15 -7.05 4.25 -13.88
N TYR A 16 -5.93 4.96 -13.79
CA TYR A 16 -5.09 5.00 -12.61
C TYR A 16 -5.28 6.36 -11.94
N LEU A 17 -5.74 6.34 -10.70
CA LEU A 17 -5.91 7.54 -9.89
C LEU A 17 -5.11 7.38 -8.60
N ASN A 18 -4.11 8.23 -8.44
CA ASN A 18 -3.45 8.38 -7.16
C ASN A 18 -4.25 9.36 -6.31
N LEU A 19 -4.68 8.96 -5.11
CA LEU A 19 -5.56 9.80 -4.31
C LEU A 19 -4.88 11.11 -3.88
N ASN A 20 -3.55 11.21 -3.86
CA ASN A 20 -2.83 12.47 -3.62
C ASN A 20 -3.22 13.60 -4.59
N GLU A 21 -3.84 13.27 -5.73
CA GLU A 21 -4.39 14.24 -6.68
C GLU A 21 -5.70 14.92 -6.23
N LEU A 22 -6.33 14.46 -5.13
CA LEU A 22 -7.67 14.88 -4.69
C LEU A 22 -7.67 15.71 -3.39
N PRO A 23 -8.67 16.59 -3.20
CA PRO A 23 -8.86 17.33 -1.95
C PRO A 23 -9.61 16.50 -0.90
N TYR A 24 -9.14 16.48 0.34
CA TYR A 24 -9.72 15.65 1.43
C TYR A 24 -10.48 16.41 2.52
N HIS A 25 -10.66 17.72 2.38
CA HIS A 25 -11.25 18.55 3.43
C HIS A 25 -12.78 18.47 3.49
N ASP A 26 -13.41 18.02 2.41
CA ASP A 26 -14.87 17.96 2.26
C ASP A 26 -15.25 16.79 1.35
N LEU A 27 -16.28 16.01 1.72
CA LEU A 27 -16.69 14.82 0.98
C LEU A 27 -17.31 15.17 -0.37
N ASP A 28 -18.10 16.24 -0.45
CA ASP A 28 -18.75 16.66 -1.69
C ASP A 28 -17.70 17.11 -2.72
N ILE A 29 -16.77 17.98 -2.30
CA ILE A 29 -15.65 18.44 -3.14
C ILE A 29 -14.74 17.26 -3.54
N PHE A 30 -14.50 16.32 -2.63
CA PHE A 30 -13.73 15.10 -2.92
C PHE A 30 -14.42 14.28 -4.04
N LEU A 31 -15.72 13.99 -3.91
CA LEU A 31 -16.47 13.17 -4.87
C LEU A 31 -16.66 13.86 -6.22
N GLN A 32 -16.89 15.17 -6.24
CA GLN A 32 -16.88 15.98 -7.47
C GLN A 32 -15.52 15.88 -8.19
N SER A 33 -14.44 16.11 -7.44
CA SER A 33 -13.07 16.03 -7.97
C SER A 33 -12.76 14.63 -8.49
N PHE A 34 -13.15 13.59 -7.74
CA PHE A 34 -13.00 12.20 -8.13
C PHE A 34 -13.69 11.90 -9.47
N CYS A 35 -14.98 12.28 -9.61
CA CYS A 35 -15.75 12.09 -10.85
C CYS A 35 -15.06 12.77 -12.04
N VAL A 36 -14.69 14.04 -11.89
CA VAL A 36 -14.03 14.82 -12.95
C VAL A 36 -12.68 14.21 -13.33
N ARG A 37 -11.86 13.79 -12.36
CA ARG A 37 -10.56 13.17 -12.65
C ARG A 37 -10.69 11.84 -13.39
N VAL A 38 -11.67 11.02 -13.03
CA VAL A 38 -11.93 9.76 -13.74
C VAL A 38 -12.41 10.03 -15.16
N ALA A 39 -13.37 10.95 -15.36
CA ALA A 39 -13.84 11.35 -16.69
C ALA A 39 -12.69 11.89 -17.58
N GLN A 40 -11.85 12.77 -17.03
CA GLN A 40 -10.69 13.33 -17.73
C GLN A 40 -9.70 12.24 -18.16
N LYS A 41 -9.38 11.28 -17.27
CA LYS A 41 -8.48 10.17 -17.60
C LYS A 41 -9.08 9.21 -18.63
N LEU A 42 -10.42 9.14 -18.73
CA LEU A 42 -11.15 8.45 -19.80
C LEU A 42 -11.28 9.28 -21.09
N LYS A 43 -10.78 10.52 -21.12
CA LYS A 43 -10.94 11.48 -22.22
C LYS A 43 -12.40 11.80 -22.56
N LEU A 44 -13.26 11.79 -21.54
CA LEU A 44 -14.66 12.18 -21.65
C LEU A 44 -14.84 13.66 -21.30
N PRO A 45 -15.82 14.37 -21.91
CA PRO A 45 -16.16 15.74 -21.53
C PRO A 45 -16.49 15.88 -20.04
N ASN A 46 -16.27 17.06 -19.47
CA ASN A 46 -16.74 17.32 -18.11
C ASN A 46 -18.26 17.52 -18.12
N GLN A 47 -18.99 16.58 -17.51
CA GLN A 47 -20.45 16.63 -17.35
C GLN A 47 -20.88 16.86 -15.90
N LEU A 48 -19.95 17.20 -14.99
CA LEU A 48 -20.22 17.22 -13.54
C LEU A 48 -21.46 18.06 -13.19
N GLN A 49 -21.59 19.26 -13.76
CA GLN A 49 -22.70 20.17 -13.48
C GLN A 49 -24.06 19.50 -13.67
N ASN A 50 -24.26 18.78 -14.77
CA ASN A 50 -25.52 18.12 -15.11
C ASN A 50 -25.94 17.03 -14.10
N TYR A 51 -24.99 16.47 -13.35
CA TYR A 51 -25.24 15.42 -12.34
C TYR A 51 -25.18 15.94 -10.91
N TRP A 52 -24.72 17.19 -10.69
CA TRP A 52 -24.53 17.74 -9.35
C TRP A 52 -25.53 18.84 -8.96
N GLU A 53 -26.32 19.33 -9.92
CA GLU A 53 -27.32 20.40 -9.74
C GLU A 53 -28.48 20.04 -8.79
N ASP A 54 -28.82 18.76 -8.65
CA ASP A 54 -29.95 18.33 -7.83
C ASP A 54 -29.63 18.40 -6.33
N ASN A 55 -30.26 19.31 -5.58
CA ASN A 55 -30.01 19.46 -4.15
C ASN A 55 -30.74 18.43 -3.25
N PHE A 56 -31.56 17.53 -3.81
CA PHE A 56 -32.27 16.51 -3.07
C PHE A 56 -31.43 15.25 -2.79
N PHE A 57 -30.38 15.01 -3.59
CA PHE A 57 -29.52 13.83 -3.44
C PHE A 57 -28.21 14.15 -2.72
N THR A 58 -27.71 13.19 -1.95
CA THR A 58 -26.39 13.29 -1.34
C THR A 58 -25.29 13.15 -2.39
N SER A 59 -24.08 13.62 -2.06
CA SER A 59 -22.90 13.55 -2.91
C SER A 59 -22.55 12.12 -3.33
N GLU A 60 -22.79 11.14 -2.46
CA GLU A 60 -22.56 9.71 -2.72
C GLU A 60 -23.53 9.15 -3.76
N VAL A 61 -24.80 9.54 -3.68
CA VAL A 61 -25.82 9.17 -4.68
C VAL A 61 -25.46 9.80 -6.02
N LYS A 62 -25.17 11.10 -6.05
CA LYS A 62 -24.73 11.81 -7.26
C LYS A 62 -23.49 11.18 -7.88
N CYS A 63 -22.51 10.80 -7.06
CA CYS A 63 -21.30 10.12 -7.53
C CYS A 63 -21.64 8.77 -8.17
N SER A 64 -22.51 7.97 -7.54
CA SER A 64 -22.97 6.70 -8.09
C SER A 64 -23.69 6.87 -9.42
N THR A 65 -24.61 7.82 -9.51
CA THR A 65 -25.33 8.16 -10.75
C THR A 65 -24.37 8.62 -11.85
N TYR A 66 -23.39 9.47 -11.53
CA TYR A 66 -22.37 9.89 -12.49
C TYR A 66 -21.56 8.69 -13.03
N PHE A 67 -21.21 7.74 -12.16
CA PHE A 67 -20.53 6.54 -12.61
C PHE A 67 -21.42 5.66 -13.47
N GLU A 68 -22.64 5.38 -13.03
CA GLU A 68 -23.57 4.49 -13.71
C GLU A 68 -24.06 5.05 -15.05
N GLU A 69 -24.58 6.27 -15.05
CA GLU A 69 -25.29 6.85 -16.20
C GLU A 69 -24.40 7.65 -17.14
N TYR A 70 -23.15 7.92 -16.76
CA TYR A 70 -22.21 8.62 -17.65
C TYR A 70 -20.95 7.79 -17.92
N LEU A 71 -20.19 7.44 -16.89
CA LEU A 71 -18.89 6.81 -17.09
C LEU A 71 -19.00 5.37 -17.60
N LEU A 72 -19.86 4.55 -17.01
CA LEU A 72 -19.97 3.14 -17.35
C LEU A 72 -20.68 2.90 -18.68
N VAL A 73 -21.74 3.67 -18.98
CA VAL A 73 -22.48 3.57 -20.26
C VAL A 73 -21.74 4.13 -21.47
N SER A 74 -20.71 4.98 -21.28
CA SER A 74 -19.96 5.58 -22.39
C SER A 74 -19.22 4.58 -23.29
N SER A 75 -19.14 3.30 -22.90
CA SER A 75 -18.56 2.23 -23.70
C SER A 75 -18.99 0.84 -23.21
N GLU A 76 -19.14 -0.11 -24.14
CA GLU A 76 -19.38 -1.51 -23.81
C GLU A 76 -18.20 -2.20 -23.11
N SER A 77 -16.98 -1.69 -23.28
CA SER A 77 -15.79 -2.24 -22.63
C SER A 77 -15.82 -1.98 -21.11
N PRO A 78 -15.55 -2.99 -20.27
CA PRO A 78 -15.37 -2.81 -18.83
C PRO A 78 -14.32 -1.75 -18.48
N LEU A 79 -14.53 -1.09 -17.35
CA LEU A 79 -13.63 -0.11 -16.75
C LEU A 79 -12.88 -0.74 -15.57
N VAL A 80 -11.55 -0.79 -15.65
CA VAL A 80 -10.68 -1.07 -14.51
C VAL A 80 -10.24 0.26 -13.90
N LEU A 81 -10.71 0.54 -12.68
CA LEU A 81 -10.33 1.71 -11.90
C LEU A 81 -9.38 1.29 -10.79
N CYS A 82 -8.13 1.72 -10.91
CA CYS A 82 -7.09 1.55 -9.90
C CYS A 82 -6.99 2.81 -9.05
N LEU A 83 -7.27 2.66 -7.75
CA LEU A 83 -7.14 3.67 -6.72
C LEU A 83 -5.87 3.38 -5.95
N ASP A 84 -4.90 4.29 -6.04
CA ASP A 84 -3.60 4.17 -5.37
C ASP A 84 -3.48 5.19 -4.24
N ASN A 85 -2.78 4.83 -3.17
CA ASN A 85 -2.69 5.59 -1.92
C ASN A 85 -4.04 5.84 -1.22
N LEU A 86 -4.92 4.83 -1.17
CA LEU A 86 -6.23 4.99 -0.53
C LEU A 86 -6.13 5.36 0.95
N GLU A 87 -5.05 4.99 1.64
CA GLU A 87 -4.79 5.34 3.05
C GLU A 87 -4.83 6.85 3.32
N ARG A 88 -4.66 7.68 2.30
CA ARG A 88 -4.72 9.14 2.43
C ARG A 88 -6.08 9.68 2.86
N VAL A 89 -7.17 8.96 2.58
CA VAL A 89 -8.50 9.40 3.05
C VAL A 89 -8.69 9.09 4.53
N PHE A 90 -7.94 8.14 5.11
CA PHE A 90 -8.23 7.60 6.45
C PHE A 90 -8.17 8.65 7.58
N PRO A 91 -7.24 9.63 7.60
CA PRO A 91 -7.26 10.71 8.59
C PRO A 91 -8.48 11.63 8.50
N HIS A 92 -9.24 11.59 7.40
CA HIS A 92 -10.38 12.44 7.11
C HIS A 92 -11.67 11.64 7.25
N GLN A 93 -12.10 11.40 8.50
CA GLN A 93 -13.17 10.45 8.83
C GLN A 93 -14.43 10.57 7.96
N HIS A 94 -14.93 11.79 7.73
CA HIS A 94 -16.12 11.98 6.91
C HIS A 94 -15.92 11.55 5.45
N VAL A 95 -14.76 11.90 4.87
CA VAL A 95 -14.38 11.49 3.50
C VAL A 95 -14.16 9.98 3.44
N ALA A 96 -13.45 9.42 4.41
CA ALA A 96 -13.19 7.99 4.49
C ALA A 96 -14.50 7.18 4.59
N GLU A 97 -15.38 7.52 5.53
CA GLU A 97 -16.63 6.80 5.70
C GLU A 97 -17.51 6.87 4.45
N GLY A 98 -17.68 8.06 3.85
CA GLY A 98 -18.48 8.23 2.64
C GLY A 98 -17.88 7.47 1.46
N PHE A 99 -16.60 7.69 1.17
CA PHE A 99 -15.94 7.10 0.00
C PHE A 99 -15.76 5.58 0.11
N LEU A 100 -15.38 5.05 1.27
CA LEU A 100 -15.17 3.62 1.44
C LEU A 100 -16.50 2.84 1.41
N THR A 101 -17.56 3.41 1.98
CA THR A 101 -18.92 2.87 1.87
C THR A 101 -19.38 2.86 0.41
N LEU A 102 -19.06 3.92 -0.35
CA LEU A 102 -19.38 4.01 -1.77
C LEU A 102 -18.68 2.91 -2.60
N LEU A 103 -17.37 2.70 -2.39
CA LEU A 103 -16.63 1.64 -3.08
C LEU A 103 -17.20 0.25 -2.79
N ARG A 104 -17.59 0.00 -1.54
CA ARG A 104 -18.26 -1.25 -1.15
C ARG A 104 -19.59 -1.40 -1.88
N SER A 105 -20.44 -0.38 -1.86
CA SER A 105 -21.75 -0.37 -2.51
C SER A 105 -21.63 -0.69 -4.00
N TRP A 106 -20.66 -0.08 -4.69
CA TRP A 106 -20.41 -0.34 -6.12
C TRP A 106 -20.00 -1.79 -6.40
N HIS A 107 -19.19 -2.39 -5.52
CA HIS A 107 -18.83 -3.80 -5.61
C HIS A 107 -20.06 -4.71 -5.43
N GLU A 108 -20.89 -4.44 -4.40
CA GLU A 108 -22.09 -5.22 -4.11
C GLU A 108 -23.15 -5.07 -5.22
N ASN A 109 -23.31 -3.86 -5.78
CA ASN A 109 -24.19 -3.61 -6.92
C ASN A 109 -23.83 -4.45 -8.15
N GLY A 110 -22.55 -4.77 -8.35
CA GLY A 110 -22.11 -5.67 -9.43
C GLY A 110 -22.70 -7.09 -9.35
N GLN A 111 -23.25 -7.50 -8.21
CA GLN A 111 -23.95 -8.78 -8.08
C GLN A 111 -25.35 -8.74 -8.70
N PHE A 112 -25.98 -7.57 -8.75
CA PHE A 112 -27.40 -7.41 -9.12
C PHE A 112 -27.61 -6.62 -10.41
N TYR A 113 -26.74 -5.65 -10.72
CA TYR A 113 -26.91 -4.71 -11.82
C TYR A 113 -25.82 -4.89 -12.88
N ASP A 114 -26.23 -5.09 -14.14
CA ASP A 114 -25.30 -5.31 -15.26
C ASP A 114 -24.43 -4.09 -15.58
N SER A 115 -24.92 -2.88 -15.29
CA SER A 115 -24.14 -1.63 -15.35
C SER A 115 -22.88 -1.74 -14.48
N TRP A 116 -23.04 -2.12 -13.22
CA TRP A 116 -21.98 -2.21 -12.23
C TRP A 116 -21.03 -3.40 -12.45
N LYS A 117 -21.46 -4.46 -13.14
CA LYS A 117 -20.55 -5.55 -13.58
C LYS A 117 -19.44 -5.06 -14.53
N LYS A 118 -19.64 -3.91 -15.20
CA LYS A 118 -18.62 -3.29 -16.05
C LYS A 118 -17.51 -2.62 -15.24
N LEU A 119 -17.69 -2.35 -13.95
CA LEU A 119 -16.68 -1.73 -13.10
C LEU A 119 -15.82 -2.80 -12.40
N ARG A 120 -14.50 -2.63 -12.46
CA ARG A 120 -13.52 -3.45 -11.73
C ARG A 120 -12.63 -2.55 -10.91
N LEU A 121 -12.71 -2.68 -9.60
CA LEU A 121 -11.93 -1.87 -8.67
C LEU A 121 -10.63 -2.59 -8.31
N ILE A 122 -9.52 -1.86 -8.38
CA ILE A 122 -8.24 -2.23 -7.76
C ILE A 122 -7.97 -1.17 -6.71
N VAL A 123 -7.88 -1.59 -5.46
CA VAL A 123 -7.65 -0.69 -4.33
C VAL A 123 -6.29 -1.00 -3.74
N VAL A 124 -5.40 -0.02 -3.73
CA VAL A 124 -4.05 -0.13 -3.19
C VAL A 124 -3.94 0.82 -2.00
N TYR A 125 -3.49 0.28 -0.87
CA TYR A 125 -3.35 1.04 0.36
C TYR A 125 -2.19 0.53 1.22
N ALA A 126 -1.58 1.43 1.98
CA ALA A 126 -0.66 1.07 3.05
C ALA A 126 -1.44 0.68 4.32
N THR A 127 -0.98 -0.38 5.00
CA THR A 127 -1.62 -0.87 6.23
C THR A 127 -1.24 -0.09 7.48
N GLU A 128 -0.24 0.80 7.39
CA GLU A 128 0.31 1.59 8.51
C GLU A 128 -0.74 2.48 9.20
N VAL A 129 -1.75 2.93 8.45
CA VAL A 129 -2.80 3.80 8.96
C VAL A 129 -4.01 2.95 9.33
N TYR A 130 -4.22 2.77 10.64
CA TYR A 130 -5.38 2.05 11.15
C TYR A 130 -6.64 2.92 11.08
N ILE A 131 -7.70 2.38 10.50
CA ILE A 131 -9.03 3.01 10.46
C ILE A 131 -10.06 2.10 11.12
N GLU A 132 -10.77 2.60 12.12
CA GLU A 132 -11.91 1.90 12.71
C GLU A 132 -13.16 2.19 11.87
N LEU A 133 -13.49 1.28 10.96
CA LEU A 133 -14.75 1.29 10.22
C LEU A 133 -15.68 0.20 10.75
N ALA A 134 -16.98 0.51 10.78
CA ALA A 134 -17.99 -0.53 10.94
C ALA A 134 -17.82 -1.58 9.82
N ILE A 135 -17.99 -2.86 10.16
CA ILE A 135 -17.73 -4.00 9.26
C ILE A 135 -18.50 -3.87 7.94
N ASN A 136 -19.71 -3.31 7.98
CA ASN A 136 -20.59 -3.07 6.84
C ASN A 136 -20.23 -1.83 6.00
N LYS A 137 -19.28 -1.00 6.43
CA LYS A 137 -18.76 0.16 5.68
C LYS A 137 -17.42 -0.12 5.01
N SER A 138 -16.71 -1.17 5.45
CA SER A 138 -15.39 -1.51 4.93
C SER A 138 -15.49 -2.16 3.55
N PRO A 139 -14.74 -1.68 2.54
CA PRO A 139 -14.61 -2.37 1.25
C PRO A 139 -13.56 -3.49 1.30
N PHE A 140 -12.77 -3.58 2.38
CA PHE A 140 -11.64 -4.50 2.47
C PHE A 140 -12.04 -5.96 2.76
N ASN A 141 -13.28 -6.20 3.18
CA ASN A 141 -13.80 -7.54 3.50
C ASN A 141 -14.74 -8.12 2.42
N VAL A 142 -14.97 -7.40 1.31
CA VAL A 142 -15.83 -7.87 0.20
C VAL A 142 -15.08 -8.23 -1.07
N GLY A 143 -13.85 -7.73 -1.23
CA GLY A 143 -13.00 -8.00 -2.38
C GLY A 143 -12.10 -9.23 -2.23
N TYR A 144 -11.29 -9.48 -3.26
CA TYR A 144 -10.21 -10.46 -3.20
C TYR A 144 -8.92 -9.80 -2.70
N PRO A 145 -8.43 -10.13 -1.48
CA PRO A 145 -7.19 -9.57 -0.96
C PRO A 145 -5.99 -10.16 -1.69
N VAL A 146 -5.01 -9.30 -1.99
CA VAL A 146 -3.71 -9.71 -2.54
C VAL A 146 -2.63 -9.21 -1.61
N ASP A 147 -2.09 -10.13 -0.82
CA ASP A 147 -0.99 -9.82 0.09
C ASP A 147 0.34 -9.78 -0.66
N LEU A 148 1.04 -8.65 -0.55
CA LEU A 148 2.39 -8.51 -1.08
C LEU A 148 3.39 -9.06 -0.07
N THR A 149 3.92 -10.24 -0.37
CA THR A 149 4.85 -10.96 0.50
C THR A 149 6.30 -10.68 0.15
N ASP A 150 7.17 -11.04 1.09
CA ASP A 150 8.62 -11.00 0.90
C ASP A 150 9.05 -11.91 -0.27
N PHE A 151 10.07 -11.46 -1.00
CA PHE A 151 10.68 -12.27 -2.05
C PHE A 151 11.36 -13.51 -1.51
N SER A 152 11.08 -14.64 -2.16
CA SER A 152 11.84 -15.88 -2.01
C SER A 152 13.27 -15.73 -2.53
N LEU A 153 14.18 -16.61 -2.10
CA LEU A 153 15.57 -16.64 -2.58
C LEU A 153 15.66 -16.66 -4.11
N GLU A 154 14.78 -17.41 -4.79
CA GLU A 154 14.74 -17.46 -6.25
C GLU A 154 14.36 -16.10 -6.86
N GLN A 155 13.35 -15.42 -6.31
CA GLN A 155 12.98 -14.07 -6.74
C GLN A 155 14.10 -13.05 -6.48
N VAL A 156 14.80 -13.17 -5.35
CA VAL A 156 15.96 -12.33 -5.04
C VAL A 156 17.11 -12.57 -6.02
N GLN A 157 17.40 -13.83 -6.37
CA GLN A 157 18.39 -14.19 -7.39
C GLN A 157 18.03 -13.59 -8.76
N ASN A 158 16.76 -13.72 -9.17
CA ASN A 158 16.27 -13.16 -10.43
C ASN A 158 16.36 -11.63 -10.44
N LEU A 159 16.07 -10.97 -9.30
CA LEU A 159 16.23 -9.54 -9.16
C LEU A 159 17.71 -9.13 -9.26
N ALA A 160 18.62 -9.83 -8.60
CA ALA A 160 20.06 -9.55 -8.70
C ALA A 160 20.55 -9.63 -10.16
N ARG A 161 20.15 -10.67 -10.91
CA ARG A 161 20.46 -10.81 -12.34
C ARG A 161 19.89 -9.67 -13.18
N PHE A 162 18.68 -9.20 -12.86
CA PHE A 162 18.07 -8.05 -13.54
C PHE A 162 18.91 -6.78 -13.36
N TYR A 163 19.59 -6.63 -12.22
CA TYR A 163 20.56 -5.56 -11.97
C TYR A 163 21.97 -5.84 -12.53
N GLY A 164 22.15 -6.94 -13.29
CA GLY A 164 23.45 -7.32 -13.85
C GLY A 164 24.45 -7.86 -12.81
N LEU A 165 23.99 -8.26 -11.63
CA LEU A 165 24.84 -8.74 -10.55
C LEU A 165 24.93 -10.28 -10.55
N ASN A 166 26.16 -10.80 -10.53
CA ASN A 166 26.45 -12.23 -10.40
C ASN A 166 26.89 -12.57 -8.98
N LEU A 167 25.98 -12.41 -8.01
CA LEU A 167 26.24 -12.71 -6.61
C LEU A 167 26.13 -14.21 -6.31
N SER A 168 26.96 -14.70 -5.39
CA SER A 168 26.88 -16.09 -4.92
C SER A 168 25.58 -16.33 -4.13
N VAL A 169 25.12 -17.58 -4.10
CA VAL A 169 23.95 -17.97 -3.29
C VAL A 169 24.16 -17.63 -1.81
N ASN A 170 25.39 -17.81 -1.30
CA ASN A 170 25.73 -17.49 0.08
C ASN A 170 25.60 -16.00 0.37
N SER A 171 26.13 -15.13 -0.50
CA SER A 171 26.01 -13.68 -0.36
C SER A 171 24.54 -13.22 -0.40
N LEU A 172 23.72 -13.83 -1.26
CA LEU A 172 22.28 -13.53 -1.32
C LEU A 172 21.55 -14.00 -0.06
N GLN A 173 21.92 -15.15 0.51
CA GLN A 173 21.37 -15.62 1.78
C GLN A 173 21.74 -14.69 2.94
N GLN A 174 22.97 -14.17 2.98
CA GLN A 174 23.39 -13.18 3.97
C GLN A 174 22.60 -11.87 3.83
N LEU A 175 22.39 -11.39 2.59
CA LEU A 175 21.56 -10.22 2.34
C LEU A 175 20.10 -10.45 2.78
N ILE A 176 19.51 -11.60 2.45
CA ILE A 176 18.17 -11.95 2.90
C ILE A 176 18.11 -12.08 4.42
N ALA A 177 19.14 -12.61 5.08
CA ALA A 177 19.19 -12.64 6.54
C ALA A 177 19.20 -11.21 7.13
N MET A 178 19.94 -10.29 6.49
CA MET A 178 20.03 -8.90 6.91
C MET A 178 18.70 -8.15 6.69
N VAL A 179 18.12 -8.17 5.49
CA VAL A 179 16.99 -7.29 5.13
C VAL A 179 15.66 -8.02 4.91
N GLY A 180 15.63 -9.33 5.09
CA GLY A 180 14.50 -10.18 4.70
C GLY A 180 14.37 -10.30 3.18
N GLY A 181 13.17 -10.68 2.72
CA GLY A 181 12.81 -10.62 1.30
C GLY A 181 12.20 -9.28 0.89
N HIS A 182 12.43 -8.20 1.64
CA HIS A 182 11.73 -6.94 1.46
C HIS A 182 12.07 -6.30 0.09
N PRO A 183 11.12 -6.15 -0.85
CA PRO A 183 11.40 -5.73 -2.22
C PRO A 183 12.16 -4.41 -2.34
N TYR A 184 11.73 -3.38 -1.60
CA TYR A 184 12.40 -2.07 -1.60
C TYR A 184 13.85 -2.11 -1.07
N LEU A 185 14.10 -2.80 0.06
CA LEU A 185 15.45 -2.87 0.65
C LEU A 185 16.41 -3.68 -0.24
N LEU A 186 15.92 -4.74 -0.87
CA LEU A 186 16.68 -5.51 -1.86
C LEU A 186 16.99 -4.66 -3.10
N GLN A 187 16.00 -3.91 -3.58
CA GLN A 187 16.17 -3.01 -4.73
C GLN A 187 17.24 -1.94 -4.44
N LEU A 188 17.25 -1.37 -3.23
CA LEU A 188 18.25 -0.40 -2.81
C LEU A 188 19.66 -1.00 -2.74
N ALA A 189 19.79 -2.23 -2.22
CA ALA A 189 21.07 -2.95 -2.22
C ALA A 189 21.57 -3.20 -3.64
N PHE A 190 20.75 -3.81 -4.49
CA PHE A 190 21.15 -4.16 -5.85
C PHE A 190 21.38 -2.93 -6.74
N SER A 191 20.58 -1.88 -6.60
CA SER A 191 20.85 -0.61 -7.27
C SER A 191 22.17 0.02 -6.81
N THR A 192 22.52 -0.09 -5.53
CA THR A 192 23.80 0.44 -5.03
C THR A 192 24.98 -0.35 -5.58
N LEU A 193 24.94 -1.68 -5.44
CA LEU A 193 26.02 -2.57 -5.90
C LEU A 193 26.24 -2.48 -7.42
N SER A 194 25.16 -2.38 -8.20
CA SER A 194 25.27 -2.27 -9.67
C SER A 194 25.84 -0.94 -10.15
N LYS A 195 25.63 0.14 -9.41
CA LYS A 195 26.08 1.50 -9.78
C LYS A 195 27.46 1.86 -9.22
N ASN A 196 27.93 1.17 -8.19
CA ASN A 196 29.16 1.52 -7.50
C ASN A 196 30.06 0.29 -7.31
N SER A 197 31.04 0.14 -8.20
CA SER A 197 32.01 -0.97 -8.18
C SER A 197 32.89 -1.00 -6.93
N ASN A 198 32.96 0.09 -6.17
CA ASN A 198 33.79 0.16 -4.97
C ASN A 198 33.06 -0.36 -3.72
N ILE A 199 31.74 -0.57 -3.79
CA ILE A 199 30.96 -1.11 -2.68
C ILE A 199 30.84 -2.61 -2.87
N THR A 200 31.44 -3.38 -1.97
CA THR A 200 31.25 -4.83 -1.91
C THR A 200 29.99 -5.17 -1.13
N ILE A 201 29.48 -6.39 -1.33
CA ILE A 201 28.33 -6.87 -0.55
C ILE A 201 28.68 -7.00 0.94
N GLU A 202 29.92 -7.36 1.27
CA GLU A 202 30.41 -7.43 2.65
C GLU A 202 30.36 -6.07 3.33
N HIS A 203 30.84 -5.02 2.66
CA HIS A 203 30.78 -3.65 3.18
C HIS A 203 29.34 -3.14 3.31
N LEU A 204 28.47 -3.50 2.35
CA LEU A 204 27.06 -3.18 2.42
C LEU A 204 26.40 -3.83 3.63
N LEU A 205 26.66 -5.12 3.89
CA LEU A 205 26.12 -5.85 5.04
C LEU A 205 26.63 -5.28 6.36
N GLU A 206 27.93 -4.97 6.45
CA GLU A 206 28.55 -4.38 7.64
C GLU A 206 27.94 -3.02 7.99
N THR A 207 27.72 -2.17 6.98
CA THR A 207 27.18 -0.82 7.18
C THR A 207 25.66 -0.75 7.18
N ALA A 208 24.95 -1.81 6.76
CA ALA A 208 23.50 -1.83 6.60
C ALA A 208 22.73 -1.30 7.81
N PRO A 209 23.01 -1.74 9.06
CA PRO A 209 22.28 -1.28 10.25
C PRO A 209 22.89 -0.01 10.87
N THR A 210 23.52 0.87 10.08
CA THR A 210 24.22 2.07 10.61
C THR A 210 23.79 3.36 9.91
N GLU A 211 24.18 4.51 10.47
CA GLU A 211 23.92 5.82 9.86
C GLU A 211 24.71 6.11 8.60
N SER A 212 25.83 5.40 8.37
CA SER A 212 26.57 5.49 7.12
C SER A 212 26.01 4.56 6.04
N GLY A 213 25.17 3.59 6.43
CA GLY A 213 24.55 2.62 5.54
C GLY A 213 23.58 3.21 4.53
N ILE A 214 23.26 2.40 3.52
CA ILE A 214 22.31 2.76 2.47
C ILE A 214 20.86 2.85 3.00
N TYR A 215 20.55 2.13 4.07
CA TYR A 215 19.20 2.05 4.64
C TYR A 215 18.86 3.17 5.62
N ARG A 216 19.81 4.09 5.93
CA ARG A 216 19.66 5.10 6.99
C ARG A 216 18.37 5.93 6.89
N HIS A 217 17.93 6.29 5.69
CA HIS A 217 16.74 7.13 5.51
C HIS A 217 15.47 6.37 5.93
N HIS A 218 15.31 5.14 5.42
CA HIS A 218 14.25 4.22 5.80
C HIS A 218 14.22 3.95 7.31
N LEU A 219 15.40 3.67 7.88
CA LEU A 219 15.52 3.38 9.31
C LEU A 219 15.16 4.59 10.19
N ARG A 220 15.53 5.81 9.77
CA ARG A 220 15.16 7.05 10.48
C ARG A 220 13.67 7.33 10.40
N GLU A 221 13.02 7.08 9.26
CA GLU A 221 11.56 7.23 9.14
C GLU A 221 10.84 6.29 10.10
N LEU A 222 11.22 5.02 10.13
CA LEU A 222 10.68 4.05 11.08
C LEU A 222 10.95 4.44 12.55
N LEU A 223 12.16 4.92 12.85
CA LEU A 223 12.52 5.40 14.20
C LEU A 223 11.63 6.58 14.61
N ASN A 224 11.46 7.56 13.73
CA ASN A 224 10.60 8.72 13.96
C ASN A 224 9.16 8.29 14.21
N ASN A 225 8.62 7.37 13.41
CA ASN A 225 7.28 6.82 13.61
C ASN A 225 7.14 6.14 14.98
N LEU A 226 8.12 5.32 15.39
CA LEU A 226 8.12 4.71 16.73
C LEU A 226 8.16 5.76 17.84
N MET A 227 8.98 6.81 17.70
CA MET A 227 9.09 7.89 18.69
C MET A 227 7.79 8.68 18.85
N LEU A 228 7.01 8.85 17.78
CA LEU A 228 5.69 9.48 17.82
C LEU A 228 4.64 8.61 18.52
N HIS A 229 4.89 7.31 18.69
CA HIS A 229 3.97 6.35 19.30
C HIS A 229 4.63 5.59 20.48
N PRO A 230 4.70 6.19 21.68
CA PRO A 230 5.42 5.61 22.84
C PRO A 230 4.99 4.19 23.23
N ASN A 231 3.72 3.84 23.04
CA ASN A 231 3.23 2.48 23.30
C ASN A 231 3.85 1.46 22.34
N LEU A 232 3.89 1.78 21.03
CA LEU A 232 4.53 0.93 20.02
C LEU A 232 6.04 0.84 20.25
N LEU A 233 6.69 1.96 20.60
CA LEU A 233 8.10 1.97 20.96
C LEU A 233 8.39 1.04 22.14
N LYS A 234 7.61 1.11 23.21
CA LYS A 234 7.76 0.24 24.38
C LYS A 234 7.57 -1.23 24.02
N ALA A 235 6.55 -1.55 23.23
CA ALA A 235 6.29 -2.90 22.75
C ALA A 235 7.45 -3.42 21.88
N PHE A 236 7.96 -2.60 20.96
CA PHE A 236 9.07 -2.97 20.10
C PHE A 236 10.38 -3.16 20.88
N LYS A 237 10.68 -2.32 21.89
CA LYS A 237 11.84 -2.53 22.77
C LYS A 237 11.84 -3.91 23.44
N LYS A 238 10.68 -4.44 23.85
CA LYS A 238 10.58 -5.79 24.43
C LYS A 238 11.03 -6.88 23.47
N LEU A 239 10.78 -6.70 22.16
CA LEU A 239 11.21 -7.64 21.12
C LEU A 239 12.72 -7.59 20.89
N LEU A 240 13.35 -6.43 21.13
CA LEU A 240 14.78 -6.24 20.93
C LEU A 240 15.62 -6.88 22.05
N THR A 241 15.09 -6.97 23.27
CA THR A 241 15.81 -7.53 24.43
C THR A 241 15.94 -9.06 24.43
N THR A 242 15.31 -9.76 23.48
CA THR A 242 15.35 -11.23 23.39
C THR A 242 15.41 -11.71 21.95
N THR A 243 16.02 -12.87 21.74
CA THR A 243 16.04 -13.58 20.45
C THR A 243 14.80 -14.45 20.24
N GLN A 244 14.03 -14.71 21.30
CA GLN A 244 12.80 -15.51 21.24
C GLN A 244 11.61 -14.67 20.74
N ALA A 245 10.59 -15.35 20.23
CA ALA A 245 9.32 -14.71 19.89
C ALA A 245 8.63 -14.19 21.17
N VAL A 246 7.97 -13.03 21.06
CA VAL A 246 7.30 -12.38 22.19
C VAL A 246 5.83 -12.19 21.88
N ARG A 247 4.97 -12.51 22.86
CA ARG A 247 3.56 -12.15 22.84
C ARG A 247 3.40 -10.66 23.15
N LEU A 248 2.86 -9.90 22.20
CA LEU A 248 2.41 -8.53 22.42
C LEU A 248 0.87 -8.47 22.47
N ASP A 249 0.33 -7.31 22.82
CA ASP A 249 -1.10 -7.07 22.61
C ASP A 249 -1.45 -7.17 21.11
N TYR A 250 -2.69 -7.53 20.79
CA TYR A 250 -3.09 -7.73 19.40
C TYR A 250 -3.03 -6.41 18.59
N LYS A 251 -3.38 -5.26 19.20
CA LYS A 251 -3.28 -3.95 18.51
C LYS A 251 -1.82 -3.56 18.32
N GLU A 252 -0.97 -3.80 19.31
CA GLU A 252 0.48 -3.58 19.20
C GLU A 252 1.08 -4.43 18.07
N THR A 253 0.72 -5.71 18.02
CA THR A 253 1.18 -6.65 16.99
C THR A 253 0.74 -6.19 15.60
N TYR A 254 -0.55 -5.90 15.44
CA TYR A 254 -1.12 -5.44 14.17
C TYR A 254 -0.44 -4.17 13.66
N LEU A 255 -0.27 -3.16 14.53
CA LEU A 255 0.33 -1.88 14.14
C LEU A 255 1.82 -2.03 13.80
N LEU A 256 2.58 -2.79 14.58
CA LEU A 256 3.99 -3.03 14.30
C LEU A 256 4.19 -3.86 13.01
N GLU A 257 3.31 -4.81 12.74
CA GLU A 257 3.33 -5.61 11.50
C GLU A 257 2.94 -4.73 10.30
N SER A 258 1.96 -3.86 10.49
CA SER A 258 1.52 -2.87 9.50
C SER A 258 2.61 -1.86 9.13
N LEU A 259 3.46 -1.47 10.10
CA LEU A 259 4.69 -0.68 9.88
C LEU A 259 5.83 -1.50 9.26
N GLY A 260 5.64 -2.79 9.03
CA GLY A 260 6.65 -3.69 8.48
C GLY A 260 7.81 -3.99 9.44
N LEU A 261 7.72 -3.63 10.72
CA LEU A 261 8.80 -3.79 11.71
C LEU A 261 8.90 -5.21 12.28
N VAL A 262 7.77 -5.91 12.36
CA VAL A 262 7.68 -7.26 12.93
C VAL A 262 7.01 -8.23 11.96
N ARG A 263 7.11 -9.52 12.29
CA ARG A 263 6.35 -10.59 11.66
C ARG A 263 5.72 -11.46 12.73
N ALA A 264 4.43 -11.75 12.60
CA ALA A 264 3.73 -12.69 13.46
C ALA A 264 4.19 -14.14 13.22
N ILE A 265 4.32 -14.91 14.29
CA ILE A 265 4.58 -16.36 14.29
C ILE A 265 3.63 -16.99 15.30
N GLY A 266 2.56 -17.61 14.79
CA GLY A 266 1.43 -18.03 15.63
C GLY A 266 0.80 -16.81 16.29
N ASN A 267 0.78 -16.78 17.62
CA ASN A 267 0.28 -15.63 18.38
C ASN A 267 1.39 -14.71 18.90
N ASP A 268 2.66 -15.05 18.66
CA ASP A 268 3.81 -14.27 19.09
C ASP A 268 4.40 -13.50 17.88
N CYS A 269 5.38 -12.64 18.09
CA CYS A 269 6.04 -11.93 17.00
C CYS A 269 7.55 -11.78 17.22
N ILE A 270 8.27 -11.52 16.13
CA ILE A 270 9.70 -11.23 16.10
C ILE A 270 9.97 -9.99 15.23
N PRO A 271 11.09 -9.27 15.42
CA PRO A 271 11.55 -8.30 14.44
C PRO A 271 11.63 -8.93 13.04
N ARG A 272 11.19 -8.20 12.01
CA ARG A 272 11.04 -8.75 10.66
C ARG A 272 12.37 -9.15 10.02
N SER A 273 13.46 -8.45 10.35
CA SER A 273 14.79 -8.67 9.78
C SER A 273 15.90 -8.32 10.78
N ASN A 274 17.11 -8.82 10.54
CA ASN A 274 18.27 -8.49 11.37
C ASN A 274 18.65 -7.01 11.26
N LEU A 275 18.41 -6.37 10.11
CA LEU A 275 18.59 -4.94 9.90
C LEU A 275 17.89 -4.14 11.00
N TYR A 276 16.62 -4.46 11.24
CA TYR A 276 15.84 -3.78 12.27
C TYR A 276 16.32 -4.16 13.66
N ARG A 277 16.58 -5.45 13.92
CA ARG A 277 17.09 -5.89 15.22
C ARG A 277 18.37 -5.14 15.59
N GLU A 278 19.36 -5.09 14.69
CA GLU A 278 20.68 -4.51 14.94
C GLU A 278 20.61 -2.99 15.07
N TYR A 279 19.98 -2.30 14.10
CA TYR A 279 19.88 -0.84 14.12
C TYR A 279 19.12 -0.33 15.36
N PHE A 280 17.95 -0.90 15.63
CA PHE A 280 17.11 -0.42 16.73
C PHE A 280 17.64 -0.85 18.09
N SER A 281 18.30 -2.01 18.23
CA SER A 281 18.94 -2.37 19.50
C SER A 281 20.03 -1.37 19.87
N ASN A 282 20.87 -0.96 18.91
CA ASN A 282 21.91 0.04 19.15
C ASN A 282 21.37 1.42 19.57
N ARG A 283 20.16 1.78 19.12
CA ARG A 283 19.55 3.09 19.31
C ARG A 283 18.60 3.19 20.50
N LEU A 284 17.96 2.10 20.86
CA LEU A 284 16.80 2.10 21.75
C LEU A 284 17.01 1.33 23.06
N LEU A 285 18.02 0.46 23.13
CA LEU A 285 18.43 -0.26 24.34
C LEU A 285 19.67 0.42 24.94
#